data_AF-A0A6C0CR32-F1
#
_entry.id   AF-A0A6C0CR32-F1
#
_cell.length_a   1.000
_cell.length_b   1.000
_cell.length_c   1.000
_cell.angle_alpha   90.00
_cell.angle_beta   90.00
_cell.angle_gamma   90.00
#
_symmetry.space_group_name_H-M   'P 1'
#
loop_
_entity.id
_entity.type
_entity.pdbx_description
1 polymer ?
#
loop_
_entity_poly.entity_id
_entity_poly.type
_entity_poly.pdbx_seq_one_letter_code
_entity_poly.pdbx_strand_id
1 'polypeptide(L)'
;MSKKTAKMSLRSLSITPPKTRKKKNKNPIKITDIKYLDLHAEEELAKKRPEKEAKKANNKKNNDMREALIEFIFRMDENHDFLEKDNSGRWKHWFRQSLKIKKQLQDMYKKETGETEDGKFHIRQRGGSGFSYDFAVRISNKNNTKRTFIPLEYKHQSSLGKLPQFYQVGNVAKPFFSYPYHEYYFDKGLPEVNKVIGVDIKLDESHKKTYSKAIGKSVWSAKDWEKIKSKIGYTKSSPINRQLKSLRENYERSPHGKSQSYKQRQKVVTKTICDYLKLMAESNFINLDLINQVQDILLEKQKPSDHNGKPKDKIYLLCEYKNDTLSWKTDTYDKDDYDLIKDPKQVVVDPENLLFPTKSGKYLSIRLRWQNVSGMCNPSWQFNIKEKKSKRTRKRSSPAKSKTRKSKGPTVKKLKTIAKENGIKGISKMKKSEIMEQLTINNIQF
;
A
#
# COMPACT_ATOMS: atom_id res chain seq x y z
N MET A 1 -46.59 -10.65 -47.65
CA MET A 1 -45.37 -9.85 -47.97
C MET A 1 -44.50 -9.74 -46.73
N SER A 2 -43.24 -10.18 -46.86
CA SER A 2 -42.22 -10.21 -45.81
C SER A 2 -41.42 -8.90 -45.81
N LYS A 3 -41.13 -8.33 -44.63
CA LYS A 3 -40.02 -7.39 -44.45
C LYS A 3 -39.07 -7.92 -43.39
N LYS A 4 -37.93 -8.40 -43.90
CA LYS A 4 -36.74 -8.86 -43.18
C LYS A 4 -36.23 -7.77 -42.22
N THR A 5 -36.10 -8.12 -40.95
CA THR A 5 -35.20 -7.41 -40.02
C THR A 5 -33.76 -7.81 -40.33
N ALA A 6 -32.96 -6.82 -40.73
CA ALA A 6 -31.56 -7.01 -41.04
C ALA A 6 -30.76 -7.36 -39.77
N LYS A 7 -30.14 -8.55 -39.77
CA LYS A 7 -29.05 -8.91 -38.86
C LYS A 7 -27.89 -7.94 -39.09
N MET A 8 -27.65 -7.02 -38.16
CA MET A 8 -26.37 -6.31 -38.11
C MET A 8 -25.28 -7.26 -37.59
N SER A 9 -24.42 -7.66 -38.51
CA SER A 9 -23.17 -8.39 -38.25
C SER A 9 -22.24 -7.56 -37.36
N LEU A 10 -21.84 -8.11 -36.20
CA LEU A 10 -20.78 -7.57 -35.34
C LEU A 10 -19.37 -8.00 -35.79
N ARG A 11 -19.18 -8.36 -37.07
CA ARG A 11 -17.84 -8.50 -37.66
C ARG A 11 -17.53 -7.27 -38.52
N SER A 12 -16.82 -6.29 -37.93
CA SER A 12 -15.62 -5.67 -38.52
C SER A 12 -15.27 -4.32 -37.88
N LEU A 13 -14.61 -4.31 -36.72
CA LEU A 13 -13.66 -3.23 -36.37
C LEU A 13 -12.51 -3.83 -35.54
N SER A 14 -11.71 -4.68 -36.20
CA SER A 14 -10.39 -5.10 -35.75
C SER A 14 -9.63 -5.63 -36.96
N ILE A 15 -9.26 -4.73 -37.89
CA ILE A 15 -8.27 -5.02 -38.95
C ILE A 15 -6.84 -4.81 -38.41
N THR A 16 -6.65 -4.91 -37.09
CA THR A 16 -5.32 -5.15 -36.56
C THR A 16 -5.10 -6.66 -36.67
N PRO A 17 -4.07 -7.13 -37.42
CA PRO A 17 -3.65 -8.52 -37.30
C PRO A 17 -3.55 -8.84 -35.80
N PRO A 18 -4.05 -9.99 -35.33
CA PRO A 18 -3.82 -10.37 -33.96
C PRO A 18 -2.31 -10.32 -33.79
N LYS A 19 -1.81 -9.31 -33.07
CA LYS A 19 -0.42 -9.30 -32.63
C LYS A 19 -0.36 -10.57 -31.80
N THR A 20 0.17 -11.63 -32.39
CA THR A 20 0.61 -12.82 -31.67
C THR A 20 1.58 -12.26 -30.66
N ARG A 21 1.06 -12.03 -29.45
CA ARG A 21 1.85 -11.61 -28.31
C ARG A 21 2.93 -12.67 -28.28
N LYS A 22 4.17 -12.33 -28.65
CA LYS A 22 5.32 -13.24 -28.54
C LYS A 22 5.16 -13.89 -27.18
N LYS A 23 4.88 -15.20 -27.14
CA LYS A 23 4.84 -15.95 -25.88
C LYS A 23 6.17 -15.60 -25.25
N LYS A 24 6.17 -14.80 -24.18
CA LYS A 24 7.39 -14.60 -23.42
C LYS A 24 7.81 -16.01 -23.04
N ASN A 25 8.99 -16.44 -23.46
CA ASN A 25 9.62 -17.63 -22.90
C ASN A 25 9.76 -17.35 -21.41
N LYS A 26 8.77 -17.79 -20.63
CA LYS A 26 8.87 -17.81 -19.18
C LYS A 26 9.96 -18.84 -18.92
N ASN A 27 10.99 -18.46 -18.17
CA ASN A 27 11.97 -19.43 -17.70
C ASN A 27 11.20 -20.57 -17.01
N PRO A 28 11.56 -21.84 -17.26
CA PRO A 28 10.90 -22.96 -16.63
C PRO A 28 11.03 -22.84 -15.11
N ILE A 29 9.95 -23.15 -14.40
CA ILE A 29 9.94 -23.26 -12.94
C ILE A 29 10.89 -24.40 -12.55
N LYS A 30 11.69 -24.18 -11.51
CA LYS A 30 12.61 -25.17 -10.95
C LYS A 30 12.13 -25.61 -9.56
N ILE A 31 12.48 -26.82 -9.14
CA ILE A 31 12.17 -27.33 -7.79
C ILE A 31 12.61 -26.35 -6.69
N THR A 32 13.78 -25.72 -6.85
CA THR A 32 14.33 -24.75 -5.90
C THR A 32 13.57 -23.43 -5.82
N ASP A 33 12.66 -23.13 -6.77
CA ASP A 33 11.91 -21.88 -6.75
C ASP A 33 10.84 -21.86 -5.64
N ILE A 34 10.50 -23.00 -5.03
CA ILE A 34 9.54 -23.08 -3.92
C ILE A 34 9.89 -22.15 -2.75
N LYS A 35 11.18 -21.85 -2.58
CA LYS A 35 11.68 -20.88 -1.60
C LYS A 35 11.00 -19.52 -1.69
N TYR A 36 10.54 -19.09 -2.88
CA TYR A 36 9.89 -17.80 -3.03
C TYR A 36 8.50 -17.72 -2.35
N LEU A 37 7.81 -18.87 -2.19
CA LEU A 37 6.59 -18.97 -1.41
C LEU A 37 6.87 -19.09 0.09
N ASP A 38 8.00 -19.70 0.45
CA ASP A 38 8.42 -19.88 1.84
C ASP A 38 8.97 -18.60 2.48
N LEU A 39 9.22 -17.55 1.68
CA LEU A 39 9.56 -16.22 2.17
C LEU A 39 8.33 -15.54 2.80
N HIS A 40 8.15 -15.67 4.11
CA HIS A 40 7.14 -14.95 4.87
C HIS A 40 7.69 -13.65 5.47
N ALA A 41 7.04 -12.53 5.13
CA ALA A 41 7.48 -11.21 5.59
C ALA A 41 7.49 -11.11 7.12
N GLU A 42 6.56 -11.78 7.83
CA GLU A 42 6.52 -11.71 9.30
C GLU A 42 7.49 -12.67 9.98
N GLU A 43 7.88 -13.78 9.33
CA GLU A 43 8.86 -14.73 9.87
C GLU A 43 10.29 -14.17 9.75
N GLU A 44 10.61 -13.52 8.64
CA GLU A 44 11.87 -12.76 8.47
C GLU A 44 11.93 -11.51 9.37
N LEU A 45 10.79 -10.89 9.69
CA LEU A 45 10.74 -9.82 10.71
C LEU A 45 10.93 -10.36 12.14
N ALA A 46 10.51 -11.59 12.41
CA ALA A 46 10.69 -12.25 13.71
C ALA A 46 12.12 -12.76 13.90
N LYS A 47 12.78 -13.24 12.84
CA LYS A 47 14.20 -13.60 12.84
C LYS A 47 15.04 -12.32 12.78
N LYS A 48 15.49 -11.80 13.93
CA LYS A 48 16.45 -10.68 14.03
C LYS A 48 17.77 -11.04 13.30
N ARG A 49 17.82 -10.92 11.97
CA ARG A 49 19.05 -11.07 11.20
C ARG A 49 19.76 -9.72 11.09
N PRO A 50 21.09 -9.67 11.24
CA PRO A 50 21.86 -8.47 10.98
C PRO A 50 21.67 -8.02 9.53
N GLU A 51 21.62 -6.69 9.35
CA GLU A 51 21.03 -5.91 8.25
C GLU A 51 21.52 -6.16 6.80
N LYS A 52 22.26 -7.24 6.49
CA LYS A 52 22.97 -7.34 5.20
C LYS A 52 22.30 -8.11 4.05
N GLU A 53 21.22 -8.86 4.27
CA GLU A 53 20.54 -9.56 3.15
C GLU A 53 19.02 -9.36 3.04
N ALA A 54 18.40 -8.67 3.99
CA ALA A 54 17.07 -8.11 3.80
C ALA A 54 17.12 -6.86 2.89
N LYS A 55 17.89 -6.91 1.80
CA LYS A 55 17.72 -5.95 0.70
C LYS A 55 16.26 -6.12 0.29
N LYS A 56 15.49 -5.03 0.33
CA LYS A 56 14.19 -4.90 -0.35
C LYS A 56 14.43 -5.18 -1.84
N ALA A 57 14.57 -6.46 -2.18
CA ALA A 57 15.00 -6.96 -3.46
C ALA A 57 13.81 -6.78 -4.39
N ASN A 58 13.90 -5.74 -5.21
CA ASN A 58 13.08 -5.46 -6.39
C ASN A 58 11.78 -6.29 -6.44
N ASN A 59 10.76 -5.87 -5.66
CA ASN A 59 9.55 -6.64 -5.36
C ASN A 59 8.92 -7.30 -6.59
N LYS A 60 9.03 -6.66 -7.76
CA LYS A 60 8.43 -7.15 -8.99
C LYS A 60 8.91 -8.54 -9.41
N LYS A 61 10.22 -8.81 -9.46
CA LYS A 61 10.72 -10.12 -9.93
C LYS A 61 10.29 -11.25 -8.99
N ASN A 62 10.37 -11.00 -7.68
CA ASN A 62 9.99 -11.99 -6.68
C ASN A 62 8.47 -12.20 -6.65
N ASN A 63 7.68 -11.14 -6.78
CA ASN A 63 6.22 -11.24 -6.90
C ASN A 63 5.80 -11.95 -8.18
N ASP A 64 6.38 -11.59 -9.33
CA ASP A 64 6.13 -12.25 -10.61
C ASP A 64 6.43 -13.76 -10.51
N MET A 65 7.52 -14.14 -9.83
CA MET A 65 7.87 -15.55 -9.59
C MET A 65 6.87 -16.24 -8.65
N ARG A 66 6.48 -15.60 -7.54
CA ARG A 66 5.46 -16.12 -6.62
C ARG A 66 4.13 -16.35 -7.31
N GLU A 67 3.69 -15.38 -8.10
CA GLU A 67 2.45 -15.49 -8.85
C GLU A 67 2.52 -16.65 -9.86
N ALA A 68 3.65 -16.82 -10.54
CA ALA A 68 3.87 -17.95 -11.44
C ALA A 68 3.85 -19.30 -10.70
N LEU A 69 4.47 -19.38 -9.51
CA LEU A 69 4.45 -20.57 -8.66
C LEU A 69 3.03 -20.93 -8.19
N ILE A 70 2.25 -19.94 -7.74
CA ILE A 70 0.86 -20.15 -7.34
C ILE A 70 0.05 -20.68 -8.52
N GLU A 71 0.09 -20.02 -9.68
CA GLU A 71 -0.62 -20.49 -10.88
C GLU A 71 -0.21 -21.92 -11.25
N PHE A 72 1.09 -22.24 -11.16
CA PHE A 72 1.61 -23.58 -11.44
C PHE A 72 1.08 -24.62 -10.45
N ILE A 73 1.16 -24.37 -9.14
CA ILE A 73 0.72 -25.30 -8.09
C ILE A 73 -0.77 -25.61 -8.18
N PHE A 74 -1.61 -24.63 -8.54
CA PHE A 74 -3.05 -24.86 -8.75
C PHE A 74 -3.37 -25.68 -10.01
N ARG A 75 -2.41 -25.84 -10.93
CA ARG A 75 -2.55 -26.63 -12.16
C ARG A 75 -1.89 -28.00 -12.08
N MET A 76 -1.10 -28.27 -11.04
CA MET A 76 -0.52 -29.58 -10.81
C MET A 76 -1.63 -30.62 -10.59
N ASP A 77 -1.32 -31.86 -10.97
CA ASP A 77 -2.04 -33.06 -10.51
C ASP A 77 -1.23 -33.76 -9.42
N GLU A 78 -1.78 -34.85 -8.90
CA GLU A 78 -1.20 -35.63 -7.81
C GLU A 78 0.06 -36.43 -8.21
N ASN A 79 0.29 -36.64 -9.51
CA ASN A 79 1.41 -37.41 -10.05
C ASN A 79 2.51 -36.50 -10.63
N HIS A 80 2.46 -35.20 -10.35
CA HIS A 80 3.41 -34.26 -10.92
C HIS A 80 4.81 -34.48 -10.32
N ASP A 81 5.83 -34.57 -11.18
CA ASP A 81 7.26 -34.74 -10.84
C ASP A 81 7.79 -33.93 -9.65
N PHE A 82 7.26 -32.72 -9.43
CA PHE A 82 7.70 -31.84 -8.35
C PHE A 82 7.29 -32.36 -6.97
N LEU A 83 6.23 -33.17 -6.90
CA LEU A 83 5.76 -33.81 -5.67
C LEU A 83 6.63 -35.03 -5.31
N GLU A 84 7.18 -35.71 -6.31
CA GLU A 84 8.04 -36.88 -6.13
C GLU A 84 9.50 -36.49 -5.88
N LYS A 85 10.02 -35.54 -6.66
CA LYS A 85 11.43 -35.11 -6.61
C LYS A 85 11.77 -34.20 -5.42
N ASP A 86 10.75 -33.78 -4.66
CA ASP A 86 10.95 -32.88 -3.51
C ASP A 86 11.17 -33.63 -2.20
N ASN A 87 12.43 -33.76 -1.81
CA ASN A 87 12.82 -34.36 -0.53
C ASN A 87 12.42 -33.49 0.69
N SER A 88 12.09 -32.21 0.50
CA SER A 88 11.73 -31.30 1.61
C SER A 88 10.25 -31.38 2.00
N GLY A 89 9.40 -31.98 1.15
CA GLY A 89 7.95 -32.03 1.32
C GLY A 89 7.23 -30.68 1.18
N ARG A 90 7.95 -29.59 0.87
CA ARG A 90 7.37 -28.23 0.72
C ARG A 90 6.44 -28.13 -0.48
N TRP A 91 6.76 -28.77 -1.60
CA TRP A 91 5.88 -28.82 -2.77
C TRP A 91 4.58 -29.57 -2.46
N LYS A 92 4.69 -30.72 -1.80
CA LYS A 92 3.54 -31.51 -1.34
C LYS A 92 2.67 -30.73 -0.37
N HIS A 93 3.28 -29.97 0.54
CA HIS A 93 2.57 -29.07 1.44
C HIS A 93 1.76 -28.01 0.67
N TRP A 94 2.39 -27.24 -0.22
CA TRP A 94 1.70 -26.19 -0.97
C TRP A 94 0.66 -26.72 -1.95
N PHE A 95 0.88 -27.88 -2.55
CA PHE A 95 -0.13 -28.57 -3.34
C PHE A 95 -1.35 -28.95 -2.50
N ARG A 96 -1.16 -29.50 -1.30
CA ARG A 96 -2.28 -29.76 -0.37
C ARG A 96 -3.01 -28.48 0.05
N GLN A 97 -2.29 -27.37 0.24
CA GLN A 97 -2.93 -26.07 0.50
C GLN A 97 -3.76 -25.61 -0.71
N SER A 98 -3.25 -25.78 -1.93
CA SER A 98 -3.95 -25.38 -3.16
C SER A 98 -5.24 -26.16 -3.36
N LEU A 99 -5.25 -27.46 -3.05
CA LEU A 99 -6.46 -28.29 -3.11
C LEU A 99 -7.55 -27.80 -2.15
N LYS A 100 -7.18 -27.39 -0.92
CA LYS A 100 -8.14 -26.81 0.04
C LYS A 100 -8.77 -25.52 -0.49
N ILE A 101 -7.96 -24.62 -1.03
CA ILE A 101 -8.44 -23.35 -1.60
C ILE A 101 -9.28 -23.61 -2.86
N LYS A 102 -8.83 -24.51 -3.74
CA LYS A 102 -9.57 -24.92 -4.94
C LYS A 102 -10.96 -25.40 -4.58
N LYS A 103 -11.09 -26.24 -3.55
CA LYS A 103 -12.38 -26.73 -3.07
C LYS A 103 -13.30 -25.58 -2.61
N GLN A 104 -12.78 -24.67 -1.79
CA GLN A 104 -13.54 -23.49 -1.35
C GLN A 104 -14.07 -22.65 -2.53
N LEU A 105 -13.25 -22.43 -3.56
CA LEU A 105 -13.66 -21.69 -4.76
C LEU A 105 -14.69 -22.44 -5.59
N GLN A 106 -14.62 -23.77 -5.65
CA GLN A 106 -15.61 -24.61 -6.31
C GLN A 106 -16.94 -24.62 -5.56
N ASP A 107 -16.93 -24.64 -4.23
CA ASP A 107 -18.15 -24.52 -3.43
C ASP A 107 -18.84 -23.16 -3.63
N MET A 108 -18.08 -22.08 -3.81
CA MET A 108 -18.64 -20.77 -4.22
C MET A 108 -19.30 -20.82 -5.60
N TYR A 109 -18.68 -21.49 -6.57
CA TYR A 109 -19.26 -21.70 -7.90
C TYR A 109 -20.59 -22.44 -7.82
N LYS A 110 -20.65 -23.54 -7.05
CA LYS A 110 -21.90 -24.31 -6.85
C LYS A 110 -22.99 -23.44 -6.25
N LYS A 111 -22.66 -22.68 -5.21
CA LYS A 111 -23.60 -21.75 -4.56
C LYS A 111 -24.11 -20.68 -5.52
N GLU A 112 -23.24 -20.12 -6.38
CA GLU A 112 -23.66 -19.07 -7.33
C GLU A 112 -24.51 -19.62 -8.47
N THR A 113 -24.21 -20.83 -8.95
CA THR A 113 -24.80 -21.37 -10.19
C THR A 113 -25.91 -22.38 -9.98
N GLY A 114 -26.03 -22.94 -8.78
CA GLY A 114 -26.93 -24.05 -8.45
C GLY A 114 -26.40 -25.42 -8.89
N GLU A 115 -25.15 -25.50 -9.36
CA GLU A 115 -24.54 -26.74 -9.84
C GLU A 115 -24.13 -27.65 -8.68
N THR A 116 -24.20 -28.97 -8.88
CA THR A 116 -23.81 -29.97 -7.88
C THR A 116 -22.36 -30.44 -8.06
N GLU A 117 -21.84 -30.38 -9.28
CA GLU A 117 -20.46 -30.76 -9.63
C GLU A 117 -19.45 -29.64 -9.38
N ASP A 118 -18.20 -30.02 -9.14
CA ASP A 118 -17.09 -29.10 -8.83
C ASP A 118 -16.66 -28.23 -10.04
N GLY A 119 -17.09 -28.59 -11.25
CA GLY A 119 -16.78 -27.87 -12.48
C GLY A 119 -15.31 -27.89 -12.90
N LYS A 120 -15.07 -27.46 -14.14
CA LYS A 120 -13.72 -27.31 -14.71
C LYS A 120 -13.04 -26.06 -14.17
N PHE A 121 -12.07 -26.27 -13.28
CA PHE A 121 -11.29 -25.19 -12.67
C PHE A 121 -10.16 -24.69 -13.58
N HIS A 122 -10.09 -23.38 -13.80
CA HIS A 122 -9.04 -22.76 -14.60
C HIS A 122 -8.56 -21.44 -13.97
N ILE A 123 -7.31 -21.42 -13.50
CA ILE A 123 -6.65 -20.21 -12.97
C ILE A 123 -5.66 -19.64 -13.97
N ARG A 124 -5.57 -18.31 -14.06
CA ARG A 124 -4.54 -17.58 -14.82
C ARG A 124 -4.04 -16.37 -14.06
N GLN A 125 -2.72 -16.18 -14.03
CA GLN A 125 -2.12 -14.92 -13.60
C GLN A 125 -2.59 -13.78 -14.52
N ARG A 126 -2.97 -12.65 -13.90
CA ARG A 126 -3.35 -11.39 -14.55
C ARG A 126 -2.40 -10.24 -14.24
N GLY A 127 -1.31 -10.51 -13.53
CA GLY A 127 -0.29 -9.55 -13.10
C GLY A 127 0.01 -8.43 -14.10
N GLY A 128 0.07 -7.19 -13.59
CA GLY A 128 0.31 -5.97 -14.35
C GLY A 128 -0.68 -4.85 -14.00
N SER A 129 -0.33 -3.60 -14.32
CA SER A 129 -1.10 -2.40 -13.95
C SER A 129 -2.49 -2.28 -14.58
N GLY A 130 -2.86 -3.19 -15.47
CA GLY A 130 -4.15 -3.19 -16.18
C GLY A 130 -5.28 -3.88 -15.42
N PHE A 131 -4.98 -4.68 -14.40
CA PHE A 131 -5.97 -5.40 -13.61
C PHE A 131 -5.82 -5.01 -12.13
N SER A 132 -6.94 -4.99 -11.40
CA SER A 132 -6.96 -4.72 -9.95
C SER A 132 -6.79 -5.99 -9.11
N TYR A 133 -6.44 -7.12 -9.73
CA TYR A 133 -6.34 -8.43 -9.08
C TYR A 133 -5.21 -9.27 -9.70
N ASP A 134 -4.59 -10.14 -8.90
CA ASP A 134 -3.44 -10.96 -9.32
C ASP A 134 -3.81 -12.18 -10.19
N PHE A 135 -4.96 -12.82 -9.94
CA PHE A 135 -5.40 -14.04 -10.64
C PHE A 135 -6.88 -13.99 -11.07
N ALA A 136 -7.13 -14.51 -12.27
CA ALA A 136 -8.47 -14.82 -12.75
C ALA A 136 -8.74 -16.32 -12.59
N VAL A 137 -9.67 -16.68 -11.72
CA VAL A 137 -10.20 -18.05 -11.63
C VAL A 137 -11.51 -18.10 -12.42
N ARG A 138 -11.64 -19.12 -13.26
CA ARG A 138 -12.86 -19.44 -14.00
C ARG A 138 -13.23 -20.88 -13.69
N ILE A 139 -14.49 -21.08 -13.34
CA ILE A 139 -15.05 -22.42 -13.12
C ILE A 139 -16.29 -22.52 -14.00
N SER A 140 -16.41 -23.61 -14.76
CA SER A 140 -17.55 -23.85 -15.64
C SER A 140 -17.99 -25.30 -15.61
N ASN A 141 -19.27 -25.55 -15.88
CA ASN A 141 -19.74 -26.91 -16.11
C ASN A 141 -19.20 -27.46 -17.44
N LYS A 142 -19.40 -28.77 -17.67
CA LYS A 142 -18.88 -29.50 -18.84
C LYS A 142 -19.20 -28.83 -20.19
N ASN A 143 -20.38 -28.23 -20.29
CA ASN A 143 -20.89 -27.60 -21.53
C ASN A 143 -20.64 -26.08 -21.58
N ASN A 144 -19.99 -25.48 -20.58
CA ASN A 144 -19.72 -24.04 -20.45
C ASN A 144 -20.97 -23.13 -20.42
N THR A 145 -22.13 -23.66 -20.06
CA THR A 145 -23.39 -22.90 -19.96
C THR A 145 -23.51 -22.18 -18.62
N LYS A 146 -23.03 -22.80 -17.54
CA LYS A 146 -22.89 -22.19 -16.22
C LYS A 146 -21.42 -21.92 -15.95
N ARG A 147 -21.12 -20.70 -15.51
CA ARG A 147 -19.75 -20.26 -15.24
C ARG A 147 -19.71 -19.19 -14.17
N THR A 148 -18.68 -19.25 -13.34
CA THR A 148 -18.33 -18.20 -12.38
C THR A 148 -16.94 -17.64 -12.71
N PHE A 149 -16.79 -16.34 -12.53
CA PHE A 149 -15.53 -15.64 -12.54
C PHE A 149 -15.22 -15.17 -11.12
N ILE A 150 -14.02 -15.51 -10.63
CA ILE A 150 -13.53 -15.11 -9.31
C ILE A 150 -12.22 -14.34 -9.49
N PRO A 151 -12.20 -13.03 -9.21
CA PRO A 151 -10.99 -12.24 -9.10
C PRO A 151 -10.31 -12.53 -7.76
N LEU A 152 -9.10 -13.08 -7.80
CA LEU A 152 -8.33 -13.47 -6.63
C LEU A 152 -7.06 -12.60 -6.50
N GLU A 153 -6.83 -12.06 -5.32
CA GLU A 153 -5.68 -11.20 -4.98
C GLU A 153 -4.80 -11.89 -3.95
N TYR A 154 -3.50 -11.99 -4.21
CA TYR A 154 -2.59 -12.66 -3.29
C TYR A 154 -1.84 -11.68 -2.40
N LYS A 155 -1.72 -12.04 -1.11
CA LYS A 155 -1.10 -11.22 -0.08
C LYS A 155 -0.30 -12.06 0.91
N HIS A 156 0.94 -11.66 1.15
CA HIS A 156 1.83 -12.25 2.16
C HIS A 156 1.54 -11.68 3.56
N GLN A 157 0.27 -11.75 3.98
CA GLN A 157 -0.17 -11.28 5.29
C GLN A 157 -1.27 -12.20 5.81
N SER A 158 -1.27 -12.41 7.13
CA SER A 158 -2.20 -13.34 7.78
C SER A 158 -3.63 -12.79 7.94
N SER A 159 -3.85 -11.49 7.73
CA SER A 159 -5.17 -10.88 7.86
C SER A 159 -5.31 -9.61 7.02
N LEU A 160 -6.55 -9.33 6.63
CA LEU A 160 -6.96 -8.10 5.96
C LEU A 160 -6.62 -6.84 6.77
N GLY A 161 -6.75 -6.90 8.10
CA GLY A 161 -6.42 -5.79 9.01
C GLY A 161 -4.97 -5.30 8.94
N LYS A 162 -4.03 -6.17 8.54
CA LYS A 162 -2.60 -5.82 8.41
C LYS A 162 -2.24 -5.26 7.02
N LEU A 163 -3.15 -5.37 6.05
CA LEU A 163 -2.92 -4.83 4.72
C LEU A 163 -3.06 -3.30 4.78
N PRO A 164 -2.26 -2.53 4.01
CA PRO A 164 -2.73 -1.24 3.54
C PRO A 164 -3.95 -1.54 2.67
N GLN A 165 -5.14 -1.40 3.24
CA GLN A 165 -6.34 -1.95 2.64
C GLN A 165 -6.71 -1.09 1.43
N PHE A 166 -6.20 -1.44 0.24
CA PHE A 166 -6.88 -1.39 -1.07
C PHE A 166 -6.24 -0.57 -2.15
N TYR A 167 -5.72 0.62 -1.87
CA TYR A 167 -5.46 1.52 -2.99
C TYR A 167 -4.47 2.63 -2.67
N GLN A 168 -3.57 2.86 -3.62
CA GLN A 168 -2.71 4.02 -3.66
C GLN A 168 -2.92 4.75 -4.98
N VAL A 169 -3.41 6.00 -4.92
CA VAL A 169 -3.44 6.88 -6.08
C VAL A 169 -2.07 7.50 -6.24
N GLY A 170 -1.32 7.07 -7.24
CA GLY A 170 0.00 7.62 -7.55
C GLY A 170 -0.03 8.92 -8.38
N ASN A 171 -1.16 9.28 -8.98
CA ASN A 171 -1.29 10.44 -9.85
C ASN A 171 -2.27 11.46 -9.29
N VAL A 172 -1.74 12.54 -8.70
CA VAL A 172 -2.52 13.62 -8.06
C VAL A 172 -2.98 14.68 -9.08
N ALA A 173 -2.72 14.47 -10.37
CA ALA A 173 -3.32 15.26 -11.44
C ALA A 173 -4.82 14.97 -11.61
N LYS A 174 -5.33 13.86 -11.04
CA LYS A 174 -6.76 13.64 -10.78
C LYS A 174 -7.02 13.85 -9.29
N PRO A 175 -7.21 15.10 -8.84
CA PRO A 175 -7.46 15.37 -7.44
C PRO A 175 -8.83 14.82 -7.03
N PHE A 176 -8.97 14.41 -5.76
CA PHE A 176 -10.28 14.13 -5.15
C PHE A 176 -11.06 15.41 -4.84
N PHE A 177 -10.36 16.53 -4.73
CA PHE A 177 -10.88 17.82 -4.30
C PHE A 177 -10.82 18.81 -5.44
N SER A 178 -11.72 19.79 -5.40
CA SER A 178 -11.73 20.93 -6.32
C SER A 178 -10.38 21.65 -6.36
N TYR A 179 -9.72 21.81 -5.20
CA TYR A 179 -8.37 22.36 -5.12
C TYR A 179 -7.32 21.26 -4.99
N PRO A 180 -6.48 21.00 -6.02
CA PRO A 180 -5.53 19.89 -5.99
C PRO A 180 -4.41 20.10 -4.96
N TYR A 181 -4.10 19.06 -4.18
CA TYR A 181 -3.00 19.13 -3.21
C TYR A 181 -1.65 19.50 -3.84
N HIS A 182 -1.37 19.10 -5.08
CA HIS A 182 -0.10 19.43 -5.71
C HIS A 182 0.06 20.94 -5.94
N GLU A 183 -1.03 21.65 -6.24
CA GLU A 183 -1.01 23.11 -6.36
C GLU A 183 -0.83 23.76 -4.98
N TYR A 184 -1.59 23.33 -3.98
CA TYR A 184 -1.41 23.80 -2.61
C TYR A 184 0.02 23.60 -2.10
N TYR A 185 0.60 22.44 -2.38
CA TYR A 185 1.97 22.14 -1.99
C TYR A 185 2.98 23.01 -2.76
N PHE A 186 2.75 23.28 -4.04
CA PHE A 186 3.59 24.21 -4.80
C PHE A 186 3.59 25.61 -4.17
N ASP A 187 2.41 26.10 -3.77
CA ASP A 187 2.24 27.45 -3.23
C ASP A 187 2.74 27.59 -1.78
N LYS A 188 2.51 26.57 -0.94
CA LYS A 188 2.71 26.66 0.52
C LYS A 188 3.83 25.77 1.07
N GLY A 189 4.00 24.57 0.52
CA GLY A 189 4.94 23.58 1.06
C GLY A 189 6.34 23.66 0.44
N LEU A 190 6.41 23.80 -0.88
CA LEU A 190 7.66 23.79 -1.63
C LEU A 190 8.60 24.95 -1.24
N PRO A 191 8.13 26.19 -1.03
CA PRO A 191 8.99 27.28 -0.55
C PRO A 191 9.62 27.01 0.82
N GLU A 192 8.85 26.45 1.77
CA GLU A 192 9.37 26.09 3.09
C GLU A 192 10.40 24.95 3.00
N VAL A 193 10.15 23.96 2.15
CA VAL A 193 11.11 22.87 1.90
C VAL A 193 12.40 23.41 1.28
N ASN A 194 12.31 24.32 0.31
CA ASN A 194 13.46 24.97 -0.33
C ASN A 194 14.35 25.68 0.69
N LYS A 195 13.75 26.43 1.61
CA LYS A 195 14.45 27.08 2.72
C LYS A 195 15.22 26.09 3.59
N VAL A 196 14.62 24.94 3.92
CA VAL A 196 15.27 23.90 4.74
C VAL A 196 16.49 23.27 4.06
N ILE A 197 16.49 23.16 2.72
CA ILE A 197 17.60 22.56 1.96
C ILE A 197 18.59 23.58 1.38
N GLY A 198 18.38 24.87 1.63
CA GLY A 198 19.22 25.93 1.09
C GLY A 198 19.14 26.07 -0.43
N VAL A 199 17.96 25.84 -1.03
CA VAL A 199 17.74 26.08 -2.46
C VAL A 199 17.06 27.42 -2.65
N ASP A 200 17.75 28.35 -3.33
CA ASP A 200 17.24 29.68 -3.67
C ASP A 200 16.83 29.75 -5.15
N ILE A 201 15.75 29.02 -5.48
CA ILE A 201 15.15 29.06 -6.82
C ILE A 201 13.78 29.74 -6.69
N LYS A 202 13.63 30.88 -7.36
CA LYS A 202 12.36 31.57 -7.48
C LYS A 202 11.45 30.80 -8.44
N LEU A 203 10.25 30.46 -7.95
CA LEU A 203 9.19 29.81 -8.71
C LEU A 203 7.98 30.76 -8.74
N ASP A 204 7.33 30.84 -9.89
CA ASP A 204 6.11 31.62 -10.12
C ASP A 204 4.99 30.73 -10.69
N GLU A 205 3.82 31.31 -10.89
CA GLU A 205 2.61 30.62 -11.35
C GLU A 205 2.81 29.89 -12.70
N SER A 206 3.65 30.42 -13.60
CA SER A 206 3.93 29.78 -14.89
C SER A 206 4.60 28.41 -14.74
N HIS A 207 5.27 28.18 -13.60
CA HIS A 207 5.93 26.92 -13.28
C HIS A 207 4.98 25.86 -12.72
N LYS A 208 3.80 26.24 -12.21
CA LYS A 208 2.83 25.32 -11.58
C LYS A 208 2.33 24.26 -12.55
N LYS A 209 2.06 24.63 -13.80
CA LYS A 209 1.66 23.68 -14.86
C LYS A 209 2.76 22.65 -15.17
N THR A 210 4.01 23.09 -15.20
CA THR A 210 5.16 22.20 -15.38
C THR A 210 5.34 21.27 -14.19
N TYR A 211 5.22 21.81 -12.96
CA TYR A 211 5.23 21.02 -11.74
C TYR A 211 4.13 19.95 -11.74
N SER A 212 2.89 20.32 -12.08
CA SER A 212 1.74 19.40 -12.20
C SER A 212 1.98 18.28 -13.23
N LYS A 213 2.64 18.57 -14.35
CA LYS A 213 3.01 17.56 -15.35
C LYS A 213 4.19 16.67 -14.92
N ALA A 214 5.00 17.11 -13.95
CA ALA A 214 6.18 16.42 -13.46
C ALA A 214 5.87 15.55 -12.24
N ILE A 215 5.00 16.04 -11.34
CA ILE A 215 4.52 15.34 -10.15
C ILE A 215 3.56 14.21 -10.52
N GLY A 216 3.60 13.10 -9.80
CA GLY A 216 2.67 11.97 -10.03
C GLY A 216 2.97 11.09 -11.24
N LYS A 217 3.98 11.42 -12.06
CA LYS A 217 4.63 10.44 -12.94
C LYS A 217 5.48 9.53 -12.07
N SER A 218 4.86 8.41 -11.66
CA SER A 218 5.45 7.35 -10.85
C SER A 218 6.93 7.16 -11.16
N VAL A 219 7.79 7.26 -10.15
CA VAL A 219 9.17 6.76 -10.14
C VAL A 219 9.88 7.02 -11.47
N TRP A 220 10.39 8.24 -11.70
CA TRP A 220 11.24 8.44 -12.87
C TRP A 220 12.40 7.43 -12.80
N SER A 221 12.34 6.39 -13.64
CA SER A 221 13.47 5.50 -13.80
C SER A 221 14.64 6.33 -14.33
N ALA A 222 15.87 5.84 -14.22
CA ALA A 222 17.01 6.51 -14.85
C ALA A 222 16.71 6.83 -16.34
N LYS A 223 15.98 5.94 -17.03
CA LYS A 223 15.53 6.11 -18.42
C LYS A 223 14.47 7.20 -18.60
N ASP A 224 13.57 7.38 -17.64
CA ASP A 224 12.58 8.46 -17.73
C ASP A 224 13.27 9.81 -17.56
N TRP A 225 14.27 9.91 -16.68
CA TRP A 225 15.12 11.11 -16.58
C TRP A 225 15.90 11.39 -17.86
N GLU A 226 16.43 10.38 -18.53
CA GLU A 226 17.04 10.55 -19.85
C GLU A 226 16.02 10.98 -20.92
N LYS A 227 14.74 10.60 -20.79
CA LYS A 227 13.65 11.10 -21.64
C LYS A 227 13.25 12.54 -21.30
N ILE A 228 13.28 12.96 -20.02
CA ILE A 228 13.15 14.39 -19.67
C ILE A 228 14.21 15.19 -20.41
N LYS A 229 15.45 14.68 -20.39
CA LYS A 229 16.58 15.35 -21.04
C LYS A 229 16.45 15.42 -22.56
N SER A 230 15.71 14.50 -23.21
CA SER A 230 15.78 14.30 -24.67
C SER A 230 14.50 14.50 -25.48
N LYS A 231 13.28 14.33 -24.93
CA LYS A 231 12.06 14.21 -25.77
C LYS A 231 10.84 15.05 -25.38
N ILE A 232 10.79 15.63 -24.19
CA ILE A 232 9.71 16.55 -23.81
C ILE A 232 10.41 17.88 -23.62
N GLY A 233 9.99 18.94 -24.31
CA GLY A 233 10.62 20.28 -24.33
C GLY A 233 10.68 20.99 -22.96
N TYR A 234 11.30 20.34 -21.98
CA TYR A 234 11.69 20.85 -20.68
C TYR A 234 13.14 21.30 -20.86
N THR A 235 13.31 22.55 -21.24
CA THR A 235 14.64 23.13 -21.40
C THR A 235 15.48 22.86 -20.16
N LYS A 236 16.77 22.56 -20.36
CA LYS A 236 17.77 22.38 -19.29
C LYS A 236 17.86 23.60 -18.34
N SER A 237 17.17 24.70 -18.68
CA SER A 237 17.15 26.00 -18.00
C SER A 237 15.90 26.30 -17.15
N SER A 238 14.84 25.46 -17.14
CA SER A 238 13.64 25.78 -16.36
C SER A 238 13.90 25.76 -14.82
N PRO A 239 13.53 26.81 -14.07
CA PRO A 239 13.67 26.88 -12.61
C PRO A 239 13.12 25.66 -11.87
N ILE A 240 11.92 25.17 -12.25
CA ILE A 240 11.31 24.02 -11.59
C ILE A 240 12.08 22.71 -11.81
N ASN A 241 12.72 22.53 -12.97
CA ASN A 241 13.54 21.34 -13.21
C ASN A 241 14.82 21.36 -12.39
N ARG A 242 15.45 22.54 -12.27
CA ARG A 242 16.58 22.75 -11.36
C ARG A 242 16.18 22.43 -9.91
N GLN A 243 15.01 22.91 -9.49
CA GLN A 243 14.46 22.65 -8.16
C GLN A 243 14.26 21.16 -7.89
N LEU A 244 13.61 20.44 -8.81
CA LEU A 244 13.35 19.01 -8.68
C LEU A 244 14.66 18.19 -8.65
N LYS A 245 15.67 18.61 -9.43
CA LYS A 245 17.00 18.01 -9.39
C LYS A 245 17.68 18.20 -8.03
N SER A 246 17.70 19.42 -7.50
CA SER A 246 18.31 19.71 -6.19
C SER A 246 17.61 18.97 -5.04
N LEU A 247 16.28 18.82 -5.10
CA LEU A 247 15.52 18.02 -4.14
C LEU A 247 15.94 16.55 -4.15
N ARG A 248 16.11 15.99 -5.35
CA ARG A 248 16.56 14.61 -5.56
C ARG A 248 17.98 14.39 -5.05
N GLU A 249 18.92 15.25 -5.41
CA GLU A 249 20.32 15.16 -4.96
C GLU A 249 20.40 15.22 -3.42
N ASN A 250 19.65 16.14 -2.79
CA ASN A 250 19.56 16.22 -1.32
C ASN A 250 18.89 15.01 -0.67
N TYR A 251 18.10 14.24 -1.41
CA TYR A 251 17.55 12.97 -0.94
C TYR A 251 18.57 11.84 -1.06
N GLU A 252 19.18 11.69 -2.23
CA GLU A 252 20.15 10.62 -2.52
C GLU A 252 21.43 10.74 -1.68
N ARG A 253 21.87 11.96 -1.34
CA ARG A 253 23.00 12.21 -0.43
C ARG A 253 22.75 11.77 1.01
N SER A 254 21.52 11.44 1.40
CA SER A 254 21.22 10.94 2.75
C SER A 254 21.18 9.40 2.73
N PRO A 255 22.25 8.71 3.18
CA PRO A 255 22.45 7.27 2.93
C PRO A 255 21.31 6.37 3.41
N HIS A 256 20.48 6.82 4.36
CA HIS A 256 19.29 6.08 4.83
C HIS A 256 18.06 6.96 5.12
N GLY A 257 17.96 8.16 4.52
CA GLY A 257 16.89 9.11 4.88
C GLY A 257 16.92 9.53 6.36
N LYS A 258 18.11 9.69 6.97
CA LYS A 258 18.27 10.01 8.40
C LYS A 258 18.95 11.36 8.66
N SER A 259 19.29 12.13 7.62
CA SER A 259 19.90 13.46 7.80
C SER A 259 18.97 14.41 8.57
N GLN A 260 19.55 15.39 9.28
CA GLN A 260 18.82 16.45 9.96
C GLN A 260 17.89 17.19 8.97
N SER A 261 18.41 17.52 7.78
CA SER A 261 17.67 18.17 6.71
C SER A 261 16.50 17.33 6.19
N TYR A 262 16.65 16.01 6.11
CA TYR A 262 15.55 15.12 5.73
C TYR A 262 14.43 15.13 6.79
N LYS A 263 14.77 15.03 8.08
CA LYS A 263 13.76 15.08 9.15
C LYS A 263 13.02 16.42 9.19
N GLN A 264 13.73 17.52 8.97
CA GLN A 264 13.12 18.85 8.89
C GLN A 264 12.19 18.98 7.69
N ARG A 265 12.59 18.49 6.50
CA ARG A 265 11.71 18.43 5.32
C ARG A 265 10.43 17.63 5.60
N GLN A 266 10.54 16.47 6.24
CA GLN A 266 9.37 15.65 6.58
C GLN A 266 8.41 16.38 7.50
N LYS A 267 8.91 17.17 8.47
CA LYS A 267 8.06 18.00 9.33
C LYS A 267 7.27 19.06 8.56
N VAL A 268 7.95 19.77 7.64
CA VAL A 268 7.29 20.75 6.75
C VAL A 268 6.19 20.07 5.95
N VAL A 269 6.51 18.96 5.30
CA VAL A 269 5.55 18.18 4.50
C VAL A 269 4.34 17.74 5.33
N THR A 270 4.55 17.16 6.51
CA THR A 270 3.46 16.74 7.39
C THR A 270 2.59 17.94 7.78
N LYS A 271 3.21 19.07 8.15
CA LYS A 271 2.48 20.30 8.45
C LYS A 271 1.64 20.76 7.25
N THR A 272 2.20 20.81 6.05
CA THR A 272 1.47 21.21 4.84
C THR A 272 0.27 20.29 4.56
N ILE A 273 0.38 18.98 4.81
CA ILE A 273 -0.74 18.04 4.69
C ILE A 273 -1.83 18.36 5.71
N CYS A 274 -1.46 18.58 6.97
CA CYS A 274 -2.40 18.94 8.02
C CYS A 274 -3.14 20.24 7.68
N ASP A 275 -2.41 21.27 7.24
CA ASP A 275 -2.96 22.57 6.89
C ASP A 275 -3.90 22.46 5.66
N TYR A 276 -3.55 21.63 4.67
CA TYR A 276 -4.42 21.35 3.53
C TYR A 276 -5.72 20.66 3.94
N LEU A 277 -5.66 19.62 4.78
CA LEU A 277 -6.86 18.91 5.23
C LEU A 277 -7.79 19.77 6.08
N LYS A 278 -7.23 20.68 6.90
CA LYS A 278 -8.01 21.69 7.62
C LYS A 278 -8.72 22.65 6.66
N LEU A 279 -7.98 23.18 5.68
CA LEU A 279 -8.57 24.02 4.64
C LEU A 279 -9.74 23.31 3.93
N MET A 280 -9.62 22.01 3.63
CA MET A 280 -10.72 21.25 3.02
C MET A 280 -11.97 21.20 3.91
N ALA A 281 -11.77 21.07 5.23
CA ALA A 281 -12.86 21.05 6.21
C ALA A 281 -13.57 22.41 6.30
N GLU A 282 -12.79 23.49 6.27
CA GLU A 282 -13.26 24.87 6.40
C GLU A 282 -13.91 25.40 5.11
N SER A 283 -13.52 24.88 3.94
CA SER A 283 -13.89 25.44 2.63
C SER A 283 -15.02 24.70 1.90
N ASN A 284 -15.88 23.96 2.60
CA ASN A 284 -16.98 23.16 2.00
C ASN A 284 -16.53 22.19 0.87
N PHE A 285 -15.26 21.76 0.89
CA PHE A 285 -14.72 20.84 -0.11
C PHE A 285 -15.03 19.37 0.21
N ILE A 286 -15.39 19.08 1.46
CA ILE A 286 -15.98 17.81 1.86
C ILE A 286 -17.48 17.91 1.60
N ASN A 287 -17.92 17.38 0.46
CA ASN A 287 -19.29 17.44 0.00
C ASN A 287 -19.77 16.07 -0.54
N LEU A 288 -21.03 15.99 -0.96
CA LEU A 288 -21.62 14.74 -1.43
C LEU A 288 -20.91 14.19 -2.68
N ASP A 289 -20.47 15.06 -3.59
CA ASP A 289 -19.78 14.67 -4.81
C ASP A 289 -18.44 14.00 -4.50
N LEU A 290 -17.66 14.55 -3.55
CA LEU A 290 -16.44 13.92 -3.06
C LEU A 290 -16.73 12.52 -2.51
N ILE A 291 -17.76 12.36 -1.67
CA ILE A 291 -18.11 11.05 -1.08
C ILE A 291 -18.45 10.05 -2.18
N ASN A 292 -19.18 10.47 -3.21
CA ASN A 292 -19.50 9.62 -4.36
C ASN A 292 -18.25 9.23 -5.15
N GLN A 293 -17.39 10.18 -5.50
CA GLN A 293 -16.13 9.92 -6.20
C GLN A 293 -15.22 8.95 -5.44
N VAL A 294 -15.10 9.13 -4.12
CA VAL A 294 -14.33 8.25 -3.24
C VAL A 294 -14.89 6.82 -3.26
N GLN A 295 -16.21 6.69 -3.15
CA GLN A 295 -16.86 5.38 -3.19
C GLN A 295 -16.68 4.70 -4.54
N ASP A 296 -16.86 5.43 -5.65
CA ASP A 296 -16.71 4.88 -7.00
C ASP A 296 -15.31 4.34 -7.24
N ILE A 297 -14.29 5.09 -6.81
CA ILE A 297 -12.89 4.65 -6.87
C ILE A 297 -12.66 3.39 -6.04
N LEU A 298 -13.24 3.31 -4.84
CA LEU A 298 -13.16 2.12 -4.00
C LEU A 298 -13.81 0.91 -4.68
N LEU A 299 -15.02 1.09 -5.22
CA LEU A 299 -15.79 0.05 -5.91
C LEU A 299 -15.08 -0.43 -7.18
N GLU A 300 -14.54 0.47 -8.01
CA GLU A 300 -13.79 0.09 -9.23
C GLU A 300 -12.60 -0.83 -8.88
N LYS A 301 -11.92 -0.56 -7.76
CA LYS A 301 -10.74 -1.34 -7.34
C LYS A 301 -11.09 -2.62 -6.60
N GLN A 302 -12.21 -2.66 -5.88
CA GLN A 302 -12.62 -3.83 -5.09
C GLN A 302 -13.59 -4.76 -5.82
N LYS A 303 -14.31 -4.25 -6.82
CA LYS A 303 -15.29 -4.98 -7.61
C LYS A 303 -14.95 -4.97 -9.10
N PRO A 304 -13.82 -5.57 -9.53
CA PRO A 304 -13.49 -5.65 -10.94
C PRO A 304 -14.61 -6.31 -11.75
N SER A 305 -14.84 -5.80 -12.95
CA SER A 305 -15.81 -6.37 -13.88
C SER A 305 -15.30 -7.64 -14.53
N ASP A 306 -16.20 -8.62 -14.70
CA ASP A 306 -15.95 -9.78 -15.54
C ASP A 306 -15.99 -9.42 -17.05
N HIS A 307 -15.86 -10.40 -17.94
CA HIS A 307 -15.87 -10.17 -19.39
C HIS A 307 -17.24 -9.70 -19.93
N ASN A 308 -18.30 -9.73 -19.12
CA ASN A 308 -19.62 -9.21 -19.43
C ASN A 308 -19.89 -7.85 -18.76
N GLY A 309 -18.90 -7.26 -18.09
CA GLY A 309 -19.07 -6.01 -17.35
C GLY A 309 -19.65 -6.18 -15.94
N LYS A 310 -19.97 -7.40 -15.50
CA LYS A 310 -20.59 -7.64 -14.18
C LYS A 310 -19.55 -7.46 -13.07
N PRO A 311 -19.76 -6.57 -12.08
CA PRO A 311 -18.84 -6.38 -10.97
C PRO A 311 -18.80 -7.62 -10.09
N LYS A 312 -17.61 -8.02 -9.64
CA LYS A 312 -17.38 -9.19 -8.78
C LYS A 312 -16.53 -8.83 -7.58
N ASP A 313 -16.96 -9.23 -6.40
CA ASP A 313 -16.18 -9.05 -5.19
C ASP A 313 -14.86 -9.80 -5.30
N LYS A 314 -13.79 -9.09 -4.99
CA LYS A 314 -12.44 -9.63 -4.93
C LYS A 314 -12.28 -10.52 -3.71
N ILE A 315 -11.70 -11.70 -3.92
CA ILE A 315 -11.30 -12.63 -2.86
C ILE A 315 -9.81 -12.45 -2.60
N TYR A 316 -9.42 -12.46 -1.34
CA TYR A 316 -8.01 -12.37 -0.94
C TYR A 316 -7.49 -13.77 -0.59
N LEU A 317 -6.42 -14.20 -1.27
CA LEU A 317 -5.60 -15.35 -0.88
C LEU A 317 -4.51 -14.86 0.08
N LEU A 318 -4.70 -15.16 1.36
CA LEU A 318 -3.82 -14.75 2.44
C LEU A 318 -2.85 -15.86 2.82
N CYS A 319 -1.58 -15.49 3.00
CA CYS A 319 -0.57 -16.37 3.56
C CYS A 319 -0.43 -16.09 5.06
N GLU A 320 -0.70 -17.09 5.90
CA GLU A 320 -0.55 -17.00 7.35
C GLU A 320 0.52 -17.97 7.85
N TYR A 321 1.21 -17.59 8.91
CA TYR A 321 2.13 -18.46 9.62
C TYR A 321 1.46 -18.92 10.93
N LYS A 322 1.18 -20.22 11.03
CA LYS A 322 0.51 -20.83 12.20
C LYS A 322 1.13 -22.19 12.48
N ASN A 323 1.40 -22.47 13.76
CA ASN A 323 2.01 -23.74 14.20
C ASN A 323 3.28 -24.07 13.41
N ASP A 324 4.19 -23.11 13.36
CA ASP A 324 5.49 -23.17 12.66
C ASP A 324 5.41 -23.47 11.16
N THR A 325 4.22 -23.32 10.55
CA THR A 325 3.97 -23.66 9.16
C THR A 325 3.22 -22.53 8.45
N LEU A 326 3.60 -22.26 7.21
CA LEU A 326 2.86 -21.34 6.35
C LEU A 326 1.64 -22.04 5.76
N SER A 327 0.46 -21.43 5.82
CA SER A 327 -0.76 -21.93 5.19
C SER A 327 -1.45 -20.84 4.39
N TRP A 328 -2.27 -21.26 3.43
CA TRP A 328 -3.16 -20.36 2.71
C TRP A 328 -4.56 -20.39 3.30
N LYS A 329 -5.22 -19.24 3.27
CA LYS A 329 -6.65 -19.10 3.51
C LYS A 329 -7.26 -18.05 2.58
N THR A 330 -8.56 -18.09 2.43
CA THR A 330 -9.33 -17.04 1.75
C THR A 330 -9.93 -16.06 2.76
N ASP A 331 -10.10 -14.81 2.35
CA ASP A 331 -10.77 -13.77 3.13
C ASP A 331 -11.45 -12.75 2.21
N THR A 332 -12.46 -12.04 2.72
CA THR A 332 -13.25 -11.03 2.00
C THR A 332 -13.66 -9.92 2.95
N TYR A 333 -13.76 -8.68 2.47
CA TYR A 333 -14.39 -7.62 3.26
C TYR A 333 -15.89 -7.71 3.16
N ASP A 334 -16.56 -7.12 4.16
CA ASP A 334 -18.00 -6.97 4.13
C ASP A 334 -18.40 -6.06 2.96
N LYS A 335 -19.51 -6.39 2.28
CA LYS A 335 -20.07 -5.54 1.23
C LYS A 335 -20.34 -4.11 1.74
N ASP A 336 -20.73 -3.99 3.01
CA ASP A 336 -21.11 -2.73 3.65
C ASP A 336 -19.88 -1.94 4.11
N ASP A 337 -18.67 -2.52 4.07
CA ASP A 337 -17.40 -1.80 4.25
C ASP A 337 -17.10 -0.86 3.06
N TYR A 338 -17.74 -1.09 1.91
CA TYR A 338 -17.53 -0.29 0.69
C TYR A 338 -18.60 0.76 0.45
N ASP A 339 -19.70 0.71 1.19
CA ASP A 339 -20.80 1.66 1.09
C ASP A 339 -20.61 2.80 2.09
N LEU A 340 -20.35 4.01 1.59
CA LEU A 340 -20.13 5.20 2.41
C LEU A 340 -21.45 5.84 2.82
N ILE A 341 -21.52 6.35 4.04
CA ILE A 341 -22.63 7.20 4.48
C ILE A 341 -22.58 8.51 3.71
N LYS A 342 -23.70 8.89 3.09
CA LYS A 342 -23.84 10.05 2.20
C LYS A 342 -24.15 11.33 2.97
N ASP A 343 -23.33 11.61 4.00
CA ASP A 343 -23.45 12.81 4.84
C ASP A 343 -22.07 13.44 5.06
N PRO A 344 -21.79 14.60 4.44
CA PRO A 344 -20.52 15.32 4.61
C PRO A 344 -20.20 15.69 6.06
N LYS A 345 -21.22 15.95 6.90
CA LYS A 345 -21.01 16.33 8.30
C LYS A 345 -20.48 15.19 9.16
N GLN A 346 -20.61 13.95 8.70
CA GLN A 346 -20.12 12.77 9.42
C GLN A 346 -18.69 12.38 9.03
N VAL A 347 -18.10 13.02 8.02
CA VAL A 347 -16.71 12.80 7.65
C VAL A 347 -15.80 13.44 8.70
N VAL A 348 -14.93 12.65 9.31
CA VAL A 348 -14.01 13.14 10.34
C VAL A 348 -12.69 13.55 9.70
N VAL A 349 -12.26 14.77 9.99
CA VAL A 349 -10.95 15.30 9.57
C VAL A 349 -9.95 15.08 10.69
N ASP A 350 -9.16 14.02 10.57
CA ASP A 350 -7.98 13.76 11.39
C ASP A 350 -6.77 14.50 10.79
N PRO A 351 -5.74 14.87 11.58
CA PRO A 351 -4.61 15.68 11.10
C PRO A 351 -3.93 15.21 9.81
N GLU A 352 -3.90 13.89 9.56
CA GLU A 352 -3.32 13.33 8.33
C GLU A 352 -4.32 12.49 7.52
N ASN A 353 -5.59 12.42 7.92
CA ASN A 353 -6.55 11.50 7.32
C ASN A 353 -7.94 12.10 7.23
N LEU A 354 -8.68 11.70 6.21
CA LEU A 354 -10.13 11.83 6.18
C LEU A 354 -10.73 10.46 6.49
N LEU A 355 -11.71 10.43 7.40
CA LEU A 355 -12.40 9.20 7.78
C LEU A 355 -13.86 9.29 7.31
N PHE A 356 -14.17 8.51 6.28
CA PHE A 356 -15.53 8.40 5.74
C PHE A 356 -16.24 7.22 6.42
N PRO A 357 -17.34 7.44 7.15
CA PRO A 357 -18.05 6.35 7.77
C PRO A 357 -18.71 5.45 6.72
N THR A 358 -18.72 4.15 7.00
CA THR A 358 -19.31 3.10 6.14
C THR A 358 -20.61 2.57 6.75
N LYS A 359 -21.47 1.93 5.95
CA LYS A 359 -22.70 1.28 6.43
C LYS A 359 -22.43 0.15 7.43
N SER A 360 -21.28 -0.51 7.34
CA SER A 360 -20.83 -1.51 8.32
C SER A 360 -20.47 -0.94 9.69
N GLY A 361 -20.49 0.39 9.87
CA GLY A 361 -20.08 1.07 11.11
C GLY A 361 -18.57 1.23 11.27
N LYS A 362 -17.78 0.88 10.24
CA LYS A 362 -16.33 1.16 10.16
C LYS A 362 -16.09 2.51 9.47
N TYR A 363 -14.82 2.84 9.26
CA TYR A 363 -14.41 4.03 8.53
C TYR A 363 -13.45 3.69 7.40
N LEU A 364 -13.75 4.19 6.20
CA LEU A 364 -12.75 4.32 5.15
C LEU A 364 -11.83 5.51 5.46
N SER A 365 -10.61 5.22 5.85
CA SER A 365 -9.54 6.18 6.05
C SER A 365 -8.81 6.47 4.75
N ILE A 366 -8.83 7.72 4.32
CA ILE A 366 -8.02 8.23 3.22
C ILE A 366 -6.89 9.05 3.82
N ARG A 367 -5.66 8.58 3.65
CA ARG A 367 -4.44 9.25 4.10
C ARG A 367 -3.72 9.87 2.93
N LEU A 368 -3.41 11.15 3.01
CA LEU A 368 -2.42 11.74 2.11
C LEU A 368 -1.04 11.31 2.57
N ARG A 369 -0.38 10.46 1.79
CA ARG A 369 0.98 10.01 2.04
C ARG A 369 1.94 10.60 1.06
N TRP A 370 3.17 10.72 1.53
CA TRP A 370 4.31 11.00 0.69
C TRP A 370 5.04 9.71 0.35
N GLN A 371 5.02 9.38 -0.95
CA GLN A 371 5.89 8.32 -1.44
C GLN A 371 7.32 8.85 -1.45
N ASN A 372 8.16 8.22 -0.64
CA ASN A 372 9.59 8.51 -0.51
C ASN A 372 10.35 7.92 -1.72
N VAL A 373 9.99 8.37 -2.91
CA VAL A 373 10.54 7.91 -4.19
C VAL A 373 11.34 9.07 -4.78
N SER A 374 12.66 8.93 -4.76
CA SER A 374 13.60 9.81 -5.47
C SER A 374 13.61 11.27 -5.01
N GLY A 375 13.27 11.55 -3.75
CA GLY A 375 13.35 12.91 -3.18
C GLY A 375 12.35 13.91 -3.74
N MET A 376 11.45 13.47 -4.62
CA MET A 376 10.41 14.30 -5.20
C MET A 376 9.13 14.16 -4.42
N CYS A 377 8.46 15.29 -4.29
CA CYS A 377 7.19 15.49 -3.65
C CYS A 377 6.10 14.71 -4.35
N ASN A 378 6.02 13.40 -4.16
CA ASN A 378 4.99 12.55 -4.77
C ASN A 378 3.90 12.27 -3.73
N PRO A 379 2.91 13.17 -3.60
CA PRO A 379 1.72 12.88 -2.85
C PRO A 379 1.02 11.67 -3.46
N SER A 380 0.43 10.88 -2.58
CA SER A 380 -0.33 9.72 -2.95
C SER A 380 -1.42 9.52 -1.92
N TRP A 381 -2.61 9.19 -2.39
CA TRP A 381 -3.72 8.91 -1.49
C TRP A 381 -3.71 7.43 -1.17
N GLN A 382 -3.65 7.08 0.11
CA GLN A 382 -3.74 5.71 0.57
C GLN A 382 -5.07 5.47 1.28
N PHE A 383 -5.76 4.42 0.85
CA PHE A 383 -7.04 3.99 1.40
C PHE A 383 -6.81 2.88 2.44
N ASN A 384 -7.64 2.86 3.49
CA ASN A 384 -7.63 1.82 4.52
C ASN A 384 -8.96 1.76 5.28
N ILE A 385 -9.56 0.60 5.54
CA ILE A 385 -10.68 0.50 6.52
C ILE A 385 -10.08 0.47 7.92
N LYS A 386 -10.69 1.26 8.80
CA LYS A 386 -10.40 1.30 10.23
C LYS A 386 -11.67 0.96 10.96
N GLU A 387 -11.55 0.14 11.99
CA GLU A 387 -12.62 -0.02 12.96
C GLU A 387 -12.87 1.31 13.66
N LYS A 388 -14.13 1.54 14.05
CA LYS A 388 -14.47 2.62 14.97
C LYS A 388 -13.62 2.41 16.21
N LYS A 389 -12.65 3.30 16.45
CA LYS A 389 -11.98 3.33 17.75
C LYS A 389 -13.10 3.50 18.76
N SER A 390 -13.36 2.48 19.57
CA SER A 390 -14.17 2.70 20.76
C SER A 390 -13.53 3.90 21.43
N LYS A 391 -14.32 4.97 21.65
CA LYS A 391 -13.90 5.97 22.62
C LYS A 391 -13.52 5.11 23.82
N ARG A 392 -12.24 5.06 24.17
CA ARG A 392 -11.84 4.52 25.46
C ARG A 392 -12.57 5.43 26.43
N THR A 393 -13.79 5.05 26.81
CA THR A 393 -14.29 5.33 28.13
C THR A 393 -13.12 4.91 28.98
N ARG A 394 -12.47 5.90 29.60
CA ARG A 394 -11.65 5.63 30.75
C ARG A 394 -12.62 4.94 31.70
N LYS A 395 -12.71 3.61 31.62
CA LYS A 395 -13.22 2.81 32.72
C LYS A 395 -12.32 3.28 33.85
N ARG A 396 -12.87 4.10 34.74
CA ARG A 396 -12.38 4.23 36.11
C ARG A 396 -12.35 2.79 36.60
N SER A 397 -11.20 2.15 36.46
CA SER A 397 -10.95 0.86 37.06
C SER A 397 -11.00 1.13 38.55
N SER A 398 -12.04 0.63 39.19
CA SER A 398 -12.08 0.37 40.62
C SER A 398 -10.75 -0.24 41.07
N PRO A 399 -10.23 0.08 42.26
CA PRO A 399 -8.86 -0.23 42.64
C PRO A 399 -8.73 -1.73 42.91
N ALA A 400 -8.31 -2.48 41.91
CA ALA A 400 -7.85 -3.85 42.08
C ALA A 400 -6.34 -3.84 42.36
N LYS A 401 -6.02 -4.12 43.63
CA LYS A 401 -4.74 -4.50 44.25
C LYS A 401 -3.46 -4.16 43.48
N SER A 402 -2.72 -3.22 44.07
CA SER A 402 -1.41 -2.74 43.63
C SER A 402 -0.41 -3.88 43.40
N LYS A 403 0.03 -4.03 42.15
CA LYS A 403 1.39 -4.49 41.87
C LYS A 403 2.26 -3.25 41.80
N THR A 404 3.14 -3.10 42.78
CA THR A 404 4.14 -2.04 42.93
C THR A 404 4.90 -1.79 41.63
N ARG A 405 4.51 -0.72 40.92
CA ARG A 405 5.35 -0.11 39.88
C ARG A 405 6.58 0.48 40.59
N LYS A 406 7.77 -0.06 40.31
CA LYS A 406 9.03 0.63 40.62
C LYS A 406 8.92 2.07 40.09
N SER A 407 9.01 3.04 41.00
CA SER A 407 9.03 4.46 40.67
C SER A 407 10.13 4.71 39.65
N LYS A 408 9.79 5.31 38.52
CA LYS A 408 10.79 5.75 37.55
C LYS A 408 11.50 6.95 38.17
N GLY A 409 12.64 6.72 38.81
CA GLY A 409 13.49 7.78 39.34
C GLY A 409 13.89 8.80 38.26
N PRO A 410 14.39 9.99 38.67
CA PRO A 410 14.62 11.15 37.81
C PRO A 410 15.40 10.81 36.53
N THR A 411 15.05 11.45 35.41
CA THR A 411 15.72 11.20 34.12
C THR A 411 17.15 11.74 34.13
N VAL A 412 18.05 11.16 33.33
CA VAL A 412 19.44 11.65 33.18
C VAL A 412 19.49 13.12 32.82
N LYS A 413 18.54 13.60 32.01
CA LYS A 413 18.44 15.01 31.65
C LYS A 413 18.17 15.89 32.87
N LYS A 414 17.24 15.50 33.74
CA LYS A 414 16.91 16.23 34.98
C LYS A 414 18.12 16.25 35.94
N LEU A 415 18.77 15.10 36.11
CA LEU A 415 19.97 14.98 36.95
C LEU A 415 21.13 15.86 36.47
N LYS A 416 21.35 15.94 35.15
CA LYS A 416 22.38 16.82 34.58
C LYS A 416 22.05 18.31 34.74
N THR A 417 20.77 18.67 34.72
CA THR A 417 20.34 20.06 34.98
C THR A 417 20.63 20.43 36.43
N ILE A 418 20.17 19.61 37.39
CA ILE A 418 20.38 19.83 38.82
C ILE A 418 21.88 19.92 39.15
N ALA A 419 22.70 19.01 38.62
CA ALA A 419 24.14 19.02 38.85
C ALA A 419 24.83 20.28 38.28
N LYS A 420 24.38 20.82 37.13
CA LYS A 420 24.90 22.08 36.58
C LYS A 420 24.49 23.29 37.40
N GLU A 421 23.24 23.34 37.85
CA GLU A 421 22.71 24.42 38.69
C GLU A 421 23.45 24.51 40.03
N ASN A 422 23.96 23.37 40.53
CA ASN A 422 24.77 23.29 41.75
C ASN A 422 26.29 23.28 41.48
N GLY A 423 26.73 23.71 40.29
CA GLY A 423 28.15 23.95 40.01
C GLY A 423 29.03 22.71 39.74
N ILE A 424 28.45 21.50 39.61
CA ILE A 424 29.20 20.28 39.30
C ILE A 424 29.60 20.27 37.82
N LYS A 425 30.92 20.36 37.56
CA LYS A 425 31.51 20.34 36.22
C LYS A 425 31.85 18.91 35.77
N GLY A 426 32.06 18.69 34.47
CA GLY A 426 32.50 17.40 33.93
C GLY A 426 31.41 16.33 33.70
N ILE A 427 30.15 16.59 34.02
CA ILE A 427 29.04 15.61 34.00
C ILE A 427 28.48 15.25 32.61
N SER A 428 29.01 15.82 31.52
CA SER A 428 28.42 15.70 30.18
C SER A 428 28.47 14.27 29.64
N LYS A 429 29.54 13.52 29.96
CA LYS A 429 29.79 12.13 29.54
C LYS A 429 29.43 11.08 30.60
N MET A 430 29.04 11.49 31.81
CA MET A 430 28.73 10.57 32.90
C MET A 430 27.41 9.81 32.67
N LYS A 431 27.37 8.57 33.17
CA LYS A 431 26.20 7.70 33.23
C LYS A 431 25.26 8.13 34.35
N LYS A 432 24.01 7.62 34.34
CA LYS A 432 22.98 8.00 35.32
C LYS A 432 23.41 7.74 36.77
N SER A 433 24.00 6.58 37.03
CA SER A 433 24.47 6.18 38.37
C SER A 433 25.53 7.13 38.91
N GLU A 434 26.53 7.45 38.08
CA GLU A 434 27.63 8.36 38.42
C GLU A 434 27.13 9.77 38.74
N ILE A 435 26.11 10.27 38.02
CA ILE A 435 25.53 11.60 38.30
C ILE A 435 24.74 11.60 39.60
N MET A 436 23.98 10.53 39.90
CA MET A 436 23.26 10.42 41.17
C MET A 436 24.24 10.33 42.34
N GLU A 437 25.32 9.57 42.20
CA GLU A 437 26.38 9.47 43.21
C GLU A 437 27.04 10.82 43.47
N GLN A 438 27.40 11.55 42.42
CA GLN A 438 27.94 12.92 42.55
C GLN A 438 26.95 13.87 43.24
N LEU A 439 25.66 13.80 42.92
CA LEU A 439 24.64 14.62 43.57
C LEU A 439 24.47 14.24 45.06
N THR A 440 24.51 12.95 45.39
CA THR A 440 24.45 12.47 46.77
C THR A 440 25.67 12.89 47.58
N ILE A 441 26.89 12.78 47.02
CA ILE A 441 28.14 13.22 47.68
C ILE A 441 28.10 14.71 47.99
N ASN A 442 27.48 15.51 47.12
CA ASN A 442 27.33 16.95 47.32
C ASN A 442 26.08 17.35 48.13
N ASN A 443 25.35 16.39 48.71
CA ASN A 443 24.09 16.61 49.47
C ASN A 443 23.00 17.36 48.68
N ILE A 444 22.90 17.13 47.37
CA ILE A 444 21.92 17.76 46.49
C ILE A 444 20.73 16.82 46.30
N GLN A 445 19.49 17.30 46.53
CA GLN A 445 18.25 16.52 46.32
C GLN A 445 17.83 16.47 44.83
N PHE A 446 17.26 15.35 44.35
CA PHE A 446 16.92 15.17 42.92
C PHE A 446 15.68 14.32 42.57
#